data_AF-A0A6C0IFT2-F1
#
_entry.id   AF-A0A6C0IFT2-F1
#
_cell.length_a   1.000
_cell.length_b   1.000
_cell.length_c   1.000
_cell.angle_alpha   90.00
_cell.angle_beta   90.00
_cell.angle_gamma   90.00
#
_symmetry.space_group_name_H-M   'P 1'
#
loop_
_entity.id
_entity.type
_entity.pdbx_description
1 polymer ?
#
loop_
_entity_poly.entity_id
_entity_poly.type
_entity_poly.pdbx_seq_one_letter_code
_entity_poly.pdbx_strand_id
1 'polypeptide(L)'
;MSDNQNENRNVKRLREEPPPPPLTANEAKDRASFIRGEITKVTVLKKQGKTFDEMKEACGEFANNYPHLFIMVTSDEGYSEETLHTMLVMLDRMAANKVTQHDASVVVGKHVAHHYMKPTK
;
A
#
# COMPACT_ATOMS: atom_id res chain seq x y z
N MET A 1 26.55 13.30 40.88
CA MET A 1 25.33 14.12 40.80
C MET A 1 25.51 14.97 39.55
N SER A 2 25.10 14.48 38.38
CA SER A 2 23.76 14.69 37.75
C SER A 2 23.55 16.19 37.49
N ASP A 3 23.40 16.70 36.28
CA ASP A 3 22.46 16.35 35.19
C ASP A 3 23.08 16.70 33.83
N ASN A 4 23.17 15.82 32.83
CA ASN A 4 22.12 15.26 31.96
C ASN A 4 21.37 16.30 31.08
N GLN A 5 21.82 16.36 29.82
CA GLN A 5 21.04 16.50 28.57
C GLN A 5 20.24 17.78 28.30
N ASN A 6 20.79 18.59 27.40
CA ASN A 6 19.99 19.21 26.34
C ASN A 6 20.82 19.31 25.05
N GLU A 7 21.21 18.15 24.51
CA GLU A 7 21.58 18.07 23.10
C GLU A 7 20.30 18.29 22.30
N ASN A 8 20.16 19.54 21.86
CA ASN A 8 19.19 20.04 20.92
C ASN A 8 19.25 19.16 19.66
N ARG A 9 18.44 18.08 19.64
CA ARG A 9 18.22 17.27 18.44
C ARG A 9 17.56 18.19 17.43
N ASN A 10 18.39 18.82 16.62
CA ASN A 10 18.02 19.36 15.33
C ASN A 10 17.55 18.17 14.49
N VAL A 11 16.28 17.79 14.70
CA VAL A 11 15.54 16.92 13.79
C VAL A 11 15.42 17.77 12.53
N LYS A 12 16.46 17.68 11.72
CA LYS A 12 16.53 18.22 10.36
C LYS A 12 15.24 17.73 9.72
N ARG A 13 14.22 18.61 9.64
CA ARG A 13 12.95 18.28 9.01
C ARG A 13 13.36 17.72 7.65
N LEU A 14 13.19 16.41 7.46
CA LEU A 14 13.32 15.79 6.15
C LEU A 14 12.54 16.73 5.25
N ARG A 15 13.19 17.33 4.24
CA ARG A 15 12.49 18.25 3.32
C ARG A 15 11.24 17.50 2.92
N GLU A 16 10.08 17.99 3.36
CA GLU A 16 8.80 17.40 3.00
C GLU A 16 8.73 17.63 1.50
N GLU A 17 9.10 16.62 0.72
CA GLU A 17 8.89 16.69 -0.71
C GLU A 17 7.41 16.94 -0.91
N PRO A 18 7.04 17.91 -1.77
CA PRO A 18 5.64 18.20 -2.03
C PRO A 18 4.96 16.88 -2.39
N PRO A 19 3.79 16.58 -1.81
CA PRO A 19 3.12 15.32 -2.10
C PRO A 19 2.95 15.20 -3.61
N PRO A 20 3.13 13.99 -4.16
CA PRO A 20 2.96 13.80 -5.60
C PRO A 20 1.58 14.31 -6.03
N PRO A 21 1.47 14.83 -7.26
CA PRO A 21 0.20 15.30 -7.77
C PRO A 21 -0.87 14.20 -7.64
N PRO A 22 -2.14 14.58 -7.40
CA PRO A 22 -3.21 13.60 -7.33
C PRO A 22 -3.32 12.80 -8.63
N LEU A 23 -3.65 11.51 -8.52
CA LEU A 23 -3.91 10.67 -9.68
C LEU A 23 -5.09 11.22 -10.47
N THR A 24 -4.93 11.24 -11.79
CA THR A 24 -6.05 11.40 -12.71
C THR A 24 -6.93 10.15 -12.69
N ALA A 25 -8.17 10.28 -13.19
CA ALA A 25 -9.10 9.16 -13.32
C ALA A 25 -8.54 8.01 -14.18
N ASN A 26 -7.85 8.33 -15.27
CA ASN A 26 -7.24 7.32 -16.15
C ASN A 26 -6.09 6.61 -15.45
N GLU A 27 -5.19 7.34 -14.77
CA GLU A 27 -4.11 6.73 -14.00
C GLU A 27 -4.63 5.85 -12.86
N ALA A 28 -5.72 6.25 -12.20
CA ALA A 28 -6.36 5.43 -11.17
C ALA A 28 -6.92 4.13 -11.76
N LYS A 29 -7.57 4.20 -12.93
CA LYS A 29 -8.11 3.05 -13.65
C LYS A 29 -7.01 2.07 -14.08
N ASP A 30 -5.96 2.60 -14.69
CA ASP A 30 -4.85 1.81 -15.22
C ASP A 30 -4.11 1.14 -14.05
N ARG A 31 -3.90 1.87 -12.96
CA ARG A 31 -3.32 1.33 -11.72
C ARG A 31 -4.16 0.22 -11.12
N ALA A 32 -5.48 0.39 -11.00
CA ALA A 32 -6.36 -0.64 -10.45
C ALA A 32 -6.34 -1.92 -11.30
N SER A 33 -6.35 -1.76 -12.62
CA SER A 33 -6.31 -2.88 -13.58
C SER A 33 -4.99 -3.64 -13.51
N PHE A 34 -3.87 -2.90 -13.52
CA PHE A 34 -2.53 -3.46 -13.39
C PHE A 34 -2.37 -4.25 -12.09
N ILE A 35 -2.71 -3.63 -10.95
CA ILE A 35 -2.56 -4.26 -9.63
C ILE A 35 -3.39 -5.54 -9.54
N ARG A 36 -4.64 -5.56 -10.03
CA ARG A 36 -5.48 -6.77 -10.05
C ARG A 36 -4.87 -7.91 -10.86
N GLY A 37 -4.33 -7.59 -12.04
CA GLY A 37 -3.66 -8.56 -12.90
C GLY A 37 -2.47 -9.22 -12.18
N GLU A 38 -1.62 -8.40 -11.57
CA GLU A 38 -0.42 -8.87 -10.88
C GLU A 38 -0.74 -9.64 -9.60
N ILE A 39 -1.74 -9.24 -8.82
CA ILE A 39 -2.21 -10.02 -7.64
C ILE A 39 -2.70 -11.40 -8.07
N THR A 40 -3.48 -11.46 -9.16
CA THR A 40 -3.98 -12.73 -9.70
C THR A 40 -2.82 -13.64 -10.08
N LYS A 41 -1.83 -13.08 -10.79
CA LYS A 41 -0.62 -13.79 -11.20
C LYS A 41 0.19 -14.30 -10.00
N VAL A 42 0.47 -13.45 -9.01
CA VAL A 42 1.16 -13.84 -7.77
C VAL A 42 0.40 -14.94 -7.04
N THR A 43 -0.92 -14.85 -6.95
CA THR A 43 -1.76 -15.87 -6.31
C THR A 43 -1.66 -17.22 -7.01
N VAL A 44 -1.64 -17.23 -8.35
CA VAL A 44 -1.43 -18.45 -9.14
C VAL A 44 -0.05 -19.04 -8.87
N LEU A 45 1.00 -18.22 -8.89
CA LEU A 45 2.37 -18.68 -8.63
C LEU A 45 2.52 -19.23 -7.21
N LYS A 46 1.93 -18.56 -6.22
CA LYS A 46 1.91 -19.04 -4.83
C LYS A 46 1.22 -20.40 -4.70
N LYS A 47 0.08 -20.60 -5.37
CA LYS A 47 -0.62 -21.91 -5.41
C LYS A 47 0.19 -23.00 -6.11
N GLN A 48 1.09 -22.64 -7.02
CA GLN A 48 2.04 -23.56 -7.66
C GLN A 48 3.24 -23.88 -6.76
N GLY A 49 3.32 -23.31 -5.56
CA GLY A 49 4.44 -23.52 -4.64
C GLY A 49 5.70 -22.74 -5.03
N LYS A 50 5.57 -21.68 -5.83
CA LYS A 50 6.70 -20.83 -6.21
C LYS A 50 7.26 -20.08 -5.01
N THR A 51 8.58 -19.95 -4.99
CA THR A 51 9.30 -19.20 -3.96
C THR A 51 9.13 -17.68 -4.16
N PHE A 52 9.45 -16.90 -3.12
CA PHE A 52 9.41 -15.44 -3.18
C PHE A 52 10.26 -14.88 -4.34
N ASP A 53 11.47 -15.40 -4.52
CA ASP A 53 12.39 -14.93 -5.56
C ASP A 53 11.87 -15.27 -6.97
N GLU A 54 11.33 -16.46 -7.19
CA GLU A 54 10.69 -16.83 -8.47
C GLU A 54 9.47 -15.94 -8.76
N MET A 55 8.66 -15.63 -7.74
CA MET A 55 7.53 -14.72 -7.90
C MET A 55 8.00 -13.30 -8.22
N LYS A 56 9.10 -12.85 -7.62
CA LYS A 56 9.68 -11.53 -7.85
C LYS A 56 10.27 -11.42 -9.25
N GLU A 57 10.91 -12.47 -9.74
CA GLU A 57 11.40 -12.54 -11.13
C GLU A 57 10.23 -12.49 -12.12
N ALA A 58 9.17 -13.28 -11.87
CA ALA A 58 8.00 -13.33 -12.75
C ALA A 58 7.18 -12.03 -12.73
N CYS A 59 7.14 -11.32 -11.60
CA CYS A 59 6.33 -10.11 -11.36
C CYS A 59 7.21 -8.89 -11.08
N GLY A 60 8.34 -8.78 -11.78
CA GLY A 60 9.38 -7.77 -11.48
C GLY A 60 8.89 -6.32 -11.51
N GLU A 61 8.05 -5.97 -12.47
CA GLU A 61 7.47 -4.62 -12.53
C GLU A 61 6.61 -4.32 -11.30
N PHE A 62 5.79 -5.29 -10.87
CA PHE A 62 4.96 -5.16 -9.68
C PHE A 62 5.80 -5.09 -8.40
N ALA A 63 6.81 -5.94 -8.27
CA ALA A 63 7.71 -5.95 -7.13
C ALA A 63 8.55 -4.66 -7.02
N ASN A 64 8.88 -4.03 -8.15
CA ASN A 64 9.66 -2.79 -8.16
C ASN A 64 8.80 -1.55 -7.91
N ASN A 65 7.62 -1.48 -8.56
CA ASN A 65 6.75 -0.30 -8.48
C ASN A 65 5.87 -0.31 -7.23
N TYR A 66 5.56 -1.49 -6.69
CA TYR A 66 4.69 -1.68 -5.53
C TYR A 66 5.29 -2.69 -4.54
N PRO A 67 6.53 -2.49 -4.06
CA PRO A 67 7.27 -3.48 -3.28
C PRO A 67 6.54 -3.92 -2.00
N HIS A 68 5.91 -2.97 -1.30
CA HIS A 68 5.14 -3.29 -0.09
C HIS A 68 3.92 -4.14 -0.40
N LEU A 69 3.21 -3.84 -1.49
CA LEU A 69 2.05 -4.62 -1.89
C LEU A 69 2.46 -6.02 -2.37
N PHE A 70 3.56 -6.12 -3.11
CA PHE A 70 4.13 -7.40 -3.52
C PHE A 70 4.51 -8.27 -2.31
N ILE A 71 5.18 -7.70 -1.30
CA ILE A 71 5.50 -8.40 -0.04
C ILE A 71 4.21 -8.84 0.66
N MET A 72 3.19 -7.97 0.73
CA MET A 72 1.91 -8.29 1.35
C MET A 72 1.22 -9.49 0.70
N VAL A 73 1.21 -9.59 -0.63
CA VAL A 73 0.52 -10.68 -1.33
C VAL A 73 1.32 -11.98 -1.40
N THR A 74 2.62 -11.93 -1.12
CA THR A 74 3.50 -13.11 -1.12
C THR A 74 3.67 -13.71 0.28
N SER A 75 3.58 -12.92 1.36
CA SER A 75 3.74 -13.37 2.74
C SER A 75 2.76 -14.47 3.16
N ASP A 76 3.21 -15.41 4.00
CA ASP A 76 2.42 -16.54 4.52
C ASP A 76 1.55 -16.19 5.71
N GLU A 77 1.93 -15.16 6.48
CA GLU A 77 1.09 -14.59 7.55
C GLU A 77 -0.18 -13.95 6.99
N GLY A 78 -0.24 -13.78 5.66
CA GLY A 78 -1.37 -13.24 4.95
C GLY A 78 -1.54 -11.75 5.18
N TYR A 79 -2.24 -11.13 4.26
CA TYR A 79 -2.72 -9.76 4.40
C TYR A 79 -4.26 -9.81 4.46
N SER A 80 -4.88 -8.79 5.09
CA SER A 80 -6.35 -8.69 5.10
C SER A 80 -6.85 -8.43 3.69
N GLU A 81 -7.24 -9.47 2.95
CA GLU A 81 -7.81 -9.36 1.60
C GLU A 81 -8.87 -8.25 1.51
N GLU A 82 -9.61 -8.03 2.60
CA GLU A 82 -10.57 -6.95 2.78
C GLU A 82 -9.97 -5.54 2.63
N THR A 83 -8.80 -5.29 3.20
CA THR A 83 -8.11 -3.99 3.10
C THR A 83 -7.63 -3.75 1.66
N LEU A 84 -7.15 -4.77 0.95
CA LEU A 84 -6.69 -4.66 -0.45
C LEU A 84 -7.88 -4.44 -1.36
N HIS A 85 -8.95 -5.19 -1.12
CA HIS A 85 -10.22 -4.97 -1.79
C HIS A 85 -10.70 -3.52 -1.59
N THR A 86 -10.63 -3.00 -0.36
CA THR A 86 -10.99 -1.60 -0.06
C THR A 86 -10.14 -0.61 -0.86
N MET A 87 -8.81 -0.82 -0.92
CA MET A 87 -7.92 0.02 -1.73
C MET A 87 -8.29 -0.02 -3.23
N LEU A 88 -8.55 -1.20 -3.78
CA LEU A 88 -8.94 -1.37 -5.19
C LEU A 88 -10.29 -0.71 -5.49
N VAL A 89 -11.27 -0.83 -4.60
CA VAL A 89 -12.55 -0.13 -4.73
C VAL A 89 -12.37 1.38 -4.70
N MET A 90 -11.46 1.90 -3.86
CA MET A 90 -11.20 3.34 -3.85
C MET A 90 -10.58 3.82 -5.16
N LEU A 91 -9.66 3.05 -5.76
CA LEU A 91 -9.13 3.36 -7.09
C LEU A 91 -10.21 3.35 -8.17
N ASP A 92 -11.16 2.41 -8.13
CA ASP A 92 -12.30 2.41 -9.07
C ASP A 92 -13.21 3.63 -8.89
N ARG A 93 -13.44 4.05 -7.64
CA ARG A 93 -14.23 5.24 -7.35
C ARG A 93 -13.51 6.51 -7.81
N MET A 94 -12.19 6.56 -7.70
CA MET A 94 -11.37 7.64 -8.26
C MET A 94 -11.44 7.65 -9.79
N ALA A 95 -11.32 6.47 -10.43
CA ALA A 95 -11.46 6.32 -11.88
C ALA A 95 -12.83 6.76 -12.40
N ALA A 96 -13.88 6.58 -11.60
CA ALA A 96 -15.24 7.05 -11.90
C ALA A 96 -15.49 8.52 -11.51
N ASN A 97 -14.46 9.27 -11.08
CA ASN A 97 -14.57 10.64 -10.54
C ASN A 97 -15.58 10.78 -9.39
N LYS A 98 -15.82 9.70 -8.63
CA LYS A 98 -16.78 9.68 -7.51
C LYS A 98 -16.17 10.11 -6.17
N VAL A 99 -14.85 9.99 -6.03
CA VAL A 99 -14.10 10.39 -4.83
C VAL A 99 -12.76 10.97 -5.25
N THR A 100 -12.21 11.89 -4.45
CA THR A 100 -10.85 12.39 -4.65
C THR A 100 -9.82 11.42 -4.06
N GLN A 101 -8.54 11.59 -4.42
CA GLN A 101 -7.44 10.84 -3.78
C GLN A 101 -7.40 11.05 -2.26
N HIS A 102 -7.71 12.26 -1.80
CA HIS A 102 -7.75 12.56 -0.37
C HIS A 102 -8.86 11.75 0.32
N ASP A 103 -10.08 11.76 -0.24
CA ASP A 103 -11.20 11.00 0.32
C ASP A 103 -10.91 9.50 0.34
N ALA A 104 -10.34 8.98 -0.74
CA ALA A 104 -9.89 7.60 -0.84
C ALA A 104 -8.87 7.24 0.26
N SER A 105 -7.87 8.10 0.47
CA SER A 105 -6.86 7.96 1.53
C SER A 105 -7.50 7.90 2.91
N VAL A 106 -8.44 8.81 3.21
CA VAL A 106 -9.16 8.84 4.49
C VAL A 106 -9.96 7.56 4.72
N VAL A 107 -10.64 7.05 3.70
CA VAL A 107 -11.43 5.81 3.80
C VAL A 107 -10.53 4.60 4.08
N VAL A 108 -9.44 4.45 3.33
CA VAL A 108 -8.48 3.35 3.55
C VAL A 108 -7.85 3.46 4.94
N GLY A 109 -7.44 4.66 5.35
CA GLY A 109 -6.85 4.90 6.68
C GLY A 109 -7.79 4.52 7.82
N LYS A 110 -9.07 4.88 7.72
CA LYS A 110 -10.10 4.47 8.70
C LYS A 110 -10.28 2.96 8.75
N HIS A 111 -10.28 2.30 7.59
CA HIS A 111 -10.42 0.85 7.49
C HIS A 111 -9.23 0.13 8.15
N VAL A 112 -8.01 0.56 7.84
CA VAL A 112 -6.78 0.01 8.46
C VAL A 112 -6.79 0.26 9.96
N ALA A 113 -7.12 1.48 10.41
CA ALA A 113 -7.20 1.79 11.83
C ALA A 113 -8.19 0.88 12.55
N HIS A 114 -9.39 0.66 11.99
CA HIS A 114 -10.39 -0.22 12.57
C HIS A 114 -9.92 -1.68 12.69
N HIS A 115 -9.23 -2.19 11.67
CA HIS A 115 -8.77 -3.58 11.63
C HIS A 115 -7.55 -3.86 12.52
N TYR A 116 -6.64 -2.89 12.66
CA TYR A 116 -5.34 -3.12 13.29
C TYR A 116 -5.11 -2.36 14.60
N MET A 117 -5.87 -1.30 14.88
CA MET A 117 -5.82 -0.61 16.17
C MET A 117 -6.82 -1.24 17.12
N LYS A 118 -6.38 -2.22 17.93
CA LYS A 118 -7.15 -2.65 19.10
C LYS A 118 -7.23 -1.46 20.07
N PRO A 119 -8.40 -1.10 20.61
CA PRO A 119 -8.48 -0.10 21.65
C PRO A 119 -7.69 -0.64 22.86
N THR A 120 -6.61 0.04 23.22
CA THR A 120 -5.98 -0.16 24.53
C THR A 120 -6.99 0.27 25.58
N LYS A 121 -7.57 -0.71 26.28
CA LYS A 121 -8.29 -0.47 27.53
C LYS A 121 -7.33 -0.02 28.61
#